data_AF-A0A930H9F0-F1
#
_entry.id   AF-A0A930H9F0-F1
#
_cell.length_a   1.000
_cell.length_b   1.000
_cell.length_c   1.000
_cell.angle_alpha   90.00
_cell.angle_beta   90.00
_cell.angle_gamma   90.00
#
_symmetry.space_group_name_H-M   'P 1'
#
loop_
_entity.id
_entity.type
_entity.pdbx_description
1 polymer ?
#
loop_
_entity_poly.entity_id
_entity_poly.type
_entity_poly.pdbx_seq_one_letter_code
_entity_poly.pdbx_strand_id
1 'polypeptide(L)'
;RTTSRKQKLIDLYKSIKGEAKEWIKEIENRDESAFKSRKLFLYYMQQGMCMYSGEKIDLQNLMNDNLYDLDHIYPQHFTKDDSIHNNLVLVKKEFNARKSDMPITKGIQAKMHGKWKALLEGKFITSEKYARLTRHSYAFSDDEKAGFINRQLVETSQATKAITRIFSQAFDNNTKIVFSKARLVSDFRQKFELPKSRVLNCYHHANDAYLNIVVGNSYYVKFEGNPARFIKESKGKENDKKYKYHLSKFFENTVQNKNEIAWSVEEGNNTINTVKRTMAKYSPLVTYKTEEGKGEYFKETIYPKSKAKPLVYTGLKTKSTPLNDVTKYGGKTAIGTSGYCFVKYTEKNKEVRKFETLPIYLGSSRTLTVERIQEYLKESYMEKGMIQAAETIEVLIKFVPQKTEIVLDGYTYTIGGSTGDMMYINGIVQVKLSKDYVKYFQKLEKAKETNDYSEIDKLGNRVITQQKNAELIDIILDKMEKEIFQNRKCSTYETINEGRDKFKTLDINKQVTILIDVINNIYGSKQSVDLTLIGGKSNVGMCRAGRKMSNCNEAKLRFFSCTGIYVKEIDLLKI
;
A
#
# COMPACT_ATOMS: atom_id res chain seq x y z
N ARG A 1 -13.22 -6.93 -19.48
CA ARG A 1 -12.43 -7.96 -18.74
C ARG A 1 -11.15 -8.21 -19.51
N THR A 2 -9.99 -8.19 -18.86
CA THR A 2 -8.70 -8.46 -19.51
C THR A 2 -8.58 -9.96 -19.80
N THR A 3 -8.37 -10.36 -21.04
CA THR A 3 -8.19 -11.78 -21.44
C THR A 3 -6.92 -12.36 -20.80
N SER A 4 -6.98 -13.59 -20.26
CA SER A 4 -5.82 -14.24 -19.65
C SER A 4 -4.73 -14.57 -20.69
N ARG A 5 -3.48 -14.73 -20.25
CA ARG A 5 -2.37 -15.08 -21.17
C ARG A 5 -2.60 -16.42 -21.86
N LYS A 6 -3.14 -17.41 -21.12
CA LYS A 6 -3.51 -18.73 -21.67
C LYS A 6 -4.56 -18.57 -22.77
N GLN A 7 -5.65 -17.87 -22.47
CA GLN A 7 -6.73 -17.67 -23.44
C GLN A 7 -6.25 -16.92 -24.69
N LYS A 8 -5.43 -15.88 -24.51
CA LYS A 8 -4.82 -15.15 -25.63
C LYS A 8 -4.01 -16.06 -26.55
N LEU A 9 -3.23 -16.98 -26.01
CA LEU A 9 -2.46 -17.95 -26.81
C LEU A 9 -3.41 -18.90 -27.56
N ILE A 10 -4.41 -19.45 -26.88
CA ILE A 10 -5.41 -20.34 -27.50
C ILE A 10 -6.08 -19.62 -28.69
N ASP A 11 -6.51 -18.38 -28.51
CA ASP A 11 -7.16 -17.59 -29.56
C ASP A 11 -6.24 -17.35 -30.76
N LEU A 12 -4.96 -17.06 -30.52
CA LEU A 12 -3.96 -16.89 -31.58
C LEU A 12 -3.77 -18.18 -32.38
N TYR A 13 -3.62 -19.33 -31.71
CA TYR A 13 -3.40 -20.60 -32.40
C TYR A 13 -4.66 -21.13 -33.10
N LYS A 14 -5.86 -20.84 -32.58
CA LYS A 14 -7.13 -21.13 -33.30
C LYS A 14 -7.25 -20.40 -34.62
N SER A 15 -6.59 -19.25 -34.77
CA SER A 15 -6.63 -18.48 -36.01
C SER A 15 -5.73 -19.05 -37.13
N ILE A 16 -4.85 -20.02 -36.80
CA ILE A 16 -3.99 -20.71 -37.76
C ILE A 16 -4.75 -21.91 -38.36
N LYS A 17 -4.86 -21.97 -39.69
CA LYS A 17 -5.45 -23.12 -40.39
C LYS A 17 -4.46 -24.31 -40.37
N GLY A 18 -4.87 -25.49 -39.91
CA GLY A 18 -4.07 -26.73 -39.97
C GLY A 18 -3.43 -27.16 -38.63
N GLU A 19 -2.10 -27.34 -38.61
CA GLU A 19 -1.26 -27.99 -37.57
C GLU A 19 -1.27 -27.37 -36.16
N ALA A 20 -2.13 -26.37 -35.90
CA ALA A 20 -2.21 -25.70 -34.60
C ALA A 20 -2.88 -26.52 -33.49
N LYS A 21 -3.47 -27.69 -33.81
CA LYS A 21 -4.20 -28.53 -32.84
C LYS A 21 -3.30 -29.02 -31.69
N GLU A 22 -2.05 -29.41 -31.98
CA GLU A 22 -1.12 -29.91 -30.96
C GLU A 22 -0.69 -28.79 -29.99
N TRP A 23 -0.43 -27.59 -30.52
CA TRP A 23 -0.10 -26.42 -29.71
C TRP A 23 -1.25 -26.02 -28.77
N ILE A 24 -2.49 -26.02 -29.27
CA ILE A 24 -3.68 -25.72 -28.44
C ILE A 24 -3.78 -26.75 -27.30
N LYS A 25 -3.66 -28.04 -27.61
CA LYS A 25 -3.72 -29.11 -26.61
C LYS A 25 -2.61 -28.97 -25.55
N GLU A 26 -1.38 -28.66 -25.97
CA GLU A 26 -0.26 -28.43 -25.05
C GLU A 26 -0.49 -27.22 -24.14
N ILE A 27 -1.08 -26.13 -24.66
CA ILE A 27 -1.44 -24.94 -23.89
C ILE A 27 -2.60 -25.23 -22.93
N GLU A 28 -3.62 -25.96 -23.38
CA GLU A 28 -4.80 -26.33 -22.59
C GLU A 28 -4.45 -27.22 -21.40
N ASN A 29 -3.51 -28.16 -21.58
CA ASN A 29 -3.02 -29.06 -20.54
C ASN A 29 -2.18 -28.38 -19.44
N ARG A 30 -1.87 -27.09 -19.58
CA ARG A 30 -1.12 -26.33 -18.56
C ARG A 30 -2.04 -25.41 -17.76
N ASP A 31 -1.76 -25.30 -16.47
CA ASP A 31 -2.45 -24.34 -15.61
C ASP A 31 -2.17 -22.88 -16.05
N GLU A 32 -3.13 -21.99 -15.81
CA GLU A 32 -2.95 -20.55 -16.12
C GLU A 32 -1.71 -19.95 -15.43
N SER A 33 -1.36 -20.47 -14.26
CA SER A 33 -0.18 -20.06 -13.48
C SER A 33 1.13 -20.28 -14.24
N ALA A 34 1.23 -21.30 -15.09
CA ALA A 34 2.42 -21.59 -15.89
C ALA A 34 2.79 -20.42 -16.82
N PHE A 35 1.78 -19.74 -17.36
CA PHE A 35 1.96 -18.61 -18.29
C PHE A 35 2.34 -17.29 -17.58
N LYS A 36 2.52 -17.32 -16.25
CA LYS A 36 3.24 -16.26 -15.52
C LYS A 36 4.72 -16.24 -15.93
N SER A 37 5.31 -17.40 -16.26
CA SER A 37 6.67 -17.52 -16.79
C SER A 37 6.80 -16.73 -18.10
N ARG A 38 7.72 -15.77 -18.12
CA ARG A 38 7.99 -14.96 -19.32
C ARG A 38 8.57 -15.81 -20.46
N LYS A 39 9.46 -16.77 -20.13
CA LYS A 39 10.05 -17.69 -21.12
C LYS A 39 8.98 -18.55 -21.78
N LEU A 40 8.09 -19.18 -21.00
CA LEU A 40 7.02 -20.03 -21.53
C LEU A 40 6.03 -19.23 -22.39
N PHE A 41 5.60 -18.06 -21.91
CA PHE A 41 4.72 -17.22 -22.69
C PHE A 41 5.37 -16.78 -24.01
N LEU A 42 6.64 -16.37 -23.99
CA LEU A 42 7.36 -15.98 -25.20
C LEU A 42 7.60 -17.18 -26.13
N TYR A 43 7.90 -18.38 -25.61
CA TYR A 43 8.03 -19.59 -26.43
C TYR A 43 6.81 -19.78 -27.34
N TYR A 44 5.59 -19.73 -26.79
CA TYR A 44 4.37 -19.84 -27.58
C TYR A 44 4.10 -18.61 -28.45
N MET A 45 4.37 -17.39 -27.97
CA MET A 45 4.23 -16.18 -28.80
C MET A 45 5.20 -16.16 -29.98
N GLN A 46 6.27 -16.95 -29.92
CA GLN A 46 7.29 -17.05 -30.96
C GLN A 46 7.20 -18.36 -31.73
N GLN A 47 6.10 -19.13 -31.58
CA GLN A 47 5.92 -20.42 -32.27
C GLN A 47 7.11 -21.39 -32.06
N GLY A 48 7.66 -21.39 -30.84
CA GLY A 48 8.77 -22.25 -30.45
C GLY A 48 10.11 -21.93 -31.10
N MET A 49 10.28 -20.77 -31.74
CA MET A 49 11.54 -20.41 -32.39
C MET A 49 12.33 -19.32 -31.64
N CYS A 50 13.65 -19.41 -31.75
CA CYS A 50 14.57 -18.35 -31.34
C CYS A 50 14.34 -17.10 -32.18
N MET A 51 14.13 -15.96 -31.52
CA MET A 51 13.81 -14.71 -32.21
C MET A 51 14.94 -14.18 -33.10
N TYR A 52 16.19 -14.61 -32.88
CA TYR A 52 17.36 -14.12 -33.62
C TYR A 52 17.94 -15.10 -34.64
N SER A 53 17.80 -16.41 -34.40
CA SER A 53 18.30 -17.42 -35.33
C SER A 53 17.21 -18.10 -36.14
N GLY A 54 15.97 -18.09 -35.64
CA GLY A 54 14.83 -18.77 -36.23
C GLY A 54 14.88 -20.29 -36.06
N GLU A 55 15.82 -20.80 -35.29
CA GLU A 55 15.95 -22.22 -34.94
C GLU A 55 14.97 -22.59 -33.83
N LYS A 56 14.56 -23.87 -33.80
CA LYS A 56 13.65 -24.40 -32.80
C LYS A 56 14.27 -24.31 -31.40
N ILE A 57 13.45 -23.93 -30.43
CA ILE A 57 13.74 -23.98 -29.00
C ILE A 57 13.16 -25.29 -28.47
N ASP A 58 13.96 -26.01 -27.69
CA ASP A 58 13.46 -27.19 -27.00
C ASP A 58 12.68 -26.77 -25.74
N LEU A 59 11.41 -27.15 -25.69
CA LEU A 59 10.52 -26.84 -24.58
C LEU A 59 10.95 -27.53 -23.28
N GLN A 60 11.51 -28.75 -23.35
CA GLN A 60 11.95 -29.48 -22.15
C GLN A 60 13.10 -28.74 -21.46
N ASN A 61 13.99 -28.16 -22.24
CA ASN A 61 15.13 -27.37 -21.78
C ASN A 61 14.87 -25.86 -21.69
N LEU A 62 13.62 -25.39 -21.84
CA LEU A 62 13.28 -23.97 -21.91
C LEU A 62 13.78 -23.15 -20.70
N MET A 63 13.79 -23.77 -19.52
CA MET A 63 14.20 -23.13 -18.28
C MET A 63 15.71 -23.19 -18.03
N ASN A 64 16.49 -23.79 -18.94
CA ASN A 64 17.94 -23.85 -18.83
C ASN A 64 18.57 -22.50 -19.26
N ASP A 65 19.04 -21.74 -18.27
CA ASP A 65 19.70 -20.42 -18.45
C ASP A 65 21.09 -20.51 -19.12
N ASN A 66 21.58 -21.72 -19.44
CA ASN A 66 22.76 -21.91 -20.29
C ASN A 66 22.42 -22.01 -21.78
N LEU A 67 21.16 -22.24 -22.12
CA LEU A 67 20.72 -22.43 -23.51
C LEU A 67 19.90 -21.25 -24.03
N TYR A 68 18.97 -20.74 -23.21
CA TYR A 68 18.00 -19.75 -23.65
C TYR A 68 17.90 -18.57 -22.69
N ASP A 69 17.89 -17.37 -23.26
CA ASP A 69 17.81 -16.11 -22.53
C ASP A 69 16.57 -15.30 -22.96
N LEU A 70 16.17 -14.40 -22.07
CA LEU A 70 15.31 -13.28 -22.43
C LEU A 70 16.19 -12.08 -22.75
N ASP A 71 16.09 -11.58 -23.98
CA ASP A 71 16.81 -10.38 -24.41
C ASP A 71 15.84 -9.21 -24.63
N HIS A 72 16.37 -8.00 -24.53
CA HIS A 72 15.70 -6.74 -24.82
C HIS A 72 16.09 -6.27 -26.23
N ILE A 73 15.10 -6.17 -27.12
CA ILE A 73 15.27 -5.68 -28.49
C ILE A 73 15.96 -4.31 -28.47
N TYR A 74 15.42 -3.37 -27.69
CA TYR A 74 16.13 -2.15 -27.33
C TYR A 74 16.92 -2.40 -26.04
N PRO A 75 18.25 -2.24 -26.06
CA PRO A 75 19.10 -2.58 -24.93
C PRO A 75 18.75 -1.81 -23.66
N GLN A 76 18.94 -2.50 -22.54
CA GLN A 76 18.73 -1.99 -21.19
C GLN A 76 19.63 -0.79 -20.83
N HIS A 77 20.74 -0.62 -21.56
CA HIS A 77 21.57 0.58 -21.50
C HIS A 77 20.74 1.84 -21.79
N PHE A 78 19.98 1.82 -22.89
CA PHE A 78 19.28 2.98 -23.40
C PHE A 78 17.88 3.13 -22.83
N THR A 79 17.18 2.04 -22.50
CA THR A 79 15.79 2.11 -22.04
C THR A 79 15.46 1.06 -20.97
N LYS A 80 14.62 1.44 -19.99
CA LYS A 80 14.05 0.52 -18.98
C LYS A 80 12.71 -0.05 -19.42
N ASP A 81 12.62 -0.63 -20.60
CA ASP A 81 11.38 -1.23 -21.11
C ASP A 81 11.39 -2.77 -20.97
N ASP A 82 10.71 -3.30 -19.95
CA ASP A 82 10.54 -4.76 -19.73
C ASP A 82 9.21 -5.29 -20.30
N SER A 83 8.61 -4.57 -21.25
CA SER A 83 7.37 -5.01 -21.87
C SER A 83 7.58 -6.33 -22.59
N ILE A 84 6.89 -7.38 -22.13
CA ILE A 84 6.87 -8.69 -22.79
C ILE A 84 6.31 -8.61 -24.22
N HIS A 85 5.44 -7.63 -24.45
CA HIS A 85 4.80 -7.43 -25.74
C HIS A 85 5.66 -6.61 -26.70
N ASN A 86 6.43 -5.63 -26.21
CA ASN A 86 7.10 -4.67 -27.09
C ASN A 86 8.64 -4.79 -27.11
N ASN A 87 9.28 -5.29 -26.06
CA ASN A 87 10.74 -5.25 -25.96
C ASN A 87 11.42 -6.58 -25.63
N LEU A 88 10.77 -7.49 -24.88
CA LEU A 88 11.39 -8.78 -24.52
C LEU A 88 11.19 -9.84 -25.59
N VAL A 89 12.22 -10.62 -25.87
CA VAL A 89 12.20 -11.76 -26.79
C VAL A 89 12.96 -12.94 -26.19
N LEU A 90 12.54 -14.16 -26.54
CA LEU A 90 13.22 -15.39 -26.16
C LEU A 90 14.22 -15.78 -27.26
N VAL A 91 15.47 -15.99 -26.89
CA VAL A 91 16.59 -16.22 -27.82
C VAL A 91 17.52 -17.29 -27.28
N LYS A 92 18.33 -17.88 -28.17
CA LYS A 92 19.49 -18.69 -27.76
C LYS A 92 20.56 -17.80 -27.13
N LYS A 93 21.16 -18.25 -26.03
CA LYS A 93 22.14 -17.51 -25.22
C LYS A 93 23.32 -16.98 -26.03
N GLU A 94 23.82 -17.77 -26.98
CA GLU A 94 24.93 -17.38 -27.85
C GLU A 94 24.64 -16.12 -28.68
N PHE A 95 23.40 -15.95 -29.17
CA PHE A 95 23.02 -14.79 -29.98
C PHE A 95 22.80 -13.56 -29.09
N ASN A 96 22.25 -13.76 -27.89
CA ASN A 96 22.14 -12.72 -26.88
C ASN A 96 23.53 -12.17 -26.50
N ALA A 97 24.46 -13.07 -26.16
CA ALA A 97 25.82 -12.73 -25.79
C ALA A 97 26.55 -11.94 -26.90
N ARG A 98 26.39 -12.37 -28.17
CA ARG A 98 26.97 -11.66 -29.33
C ARG A 98 26.34 -10.29 -29.56
N LYS A 99 25.03 -10.12 -29.32
CA LYS A 99 24.35 -8.83 -29.43
C LYS A 99 24.77 -7.85 -28.32
N SER A 100 25.01 -8.37 -27.11
CA SER A 100 25.40 -7.56 -25.94
C SER A 100 24.41 -6.39 -25.72
N ASP A 101 24.91 -5.24 -25.26
CA ASP A 101 24.13 -4.02 -25.01
C ASP A 101 23.86 -3.18 -26.29
N MET A 102 23.91 -3.79 -27.47
CA MET A 102 23.72 -3.11 -28.75
C MET A 102 22.40 -3.48 -29.45
N PRO A 103 21.89 -2.63 -30.36
CA PRO A 103 20.73 -2.96 -31.19
C PRO A 103 20.96 -4.19 -32.07
N ILE A 104 19.86 -4.75 -32.59
CA ILE A 104 19.91 -5.92 -33.48
C ILE A 104 20.67 -5.58 -34.77
N THR A 105 21.56 -6.49 -35.18
CA THR A 105 22.39 -6.32 -36.38
C THR A 105 21.62 -6.56 -37.67
N LYS A 106 22.09 -5.98 -38.78
CA LYS A 106 21.49 -6.18 -40.12
C LYS A 106 21.45 -7.63 -40.56
N GLY A 107 22.46 -8.44 -40.18
CA GLY A 107 22.48 -9.86 -40.50
C GLY A 107 21.32 -10.63 -39.84
N ILE A 108 21.05 -10.37 -38.55
CA ILE A 108 19.89 -10.96 -37.86
C ILE A 108 18.59 -10.47 -38.50
N GLN A 109 18.49 -9.17 -38.81
CA GLN A 109 17.30 -8.61 -39.47
C GLN A 109 17.02 -9.29 -40.81
N ALA A 110 18.03 -9.40 -41.68
CA ALA A 110 17.89 -10.03 -42.99
C ALA A 110 17.44 -11.50 -42.88
N LYS A 111 18.05 -12.26 -41.96
CA LYS A 111 17.71 -13.68 -41.71
C LYS A 111 16.26 -13.84 -41.21
N MET A 112 15.81 -12.93 -40.34
CA MET A 112 14.56 -13.11 -39.59
C MET A 112 13.38 -12.29 -40.10
N HIS A 113 13.59 -11.35 -41.03
CA HIS A 113 12.56 -10.41 -41.50
C HIS A 113 11.24 -11.09 -41.89
N GLY A 114 11.31 -12.11 -42.76
CA GLY A 114 10.12 -12.85 -43.21
C GLY A 114 9.37 -13.54 -42.06
N LYS A 115 10.10 -14.15 -41.13
CA LYS A 115 9.52 -14.81 -39.94
C LYS A 115 8.84 -13.80 -39.01
N TRP A 116 9.48 -12.65 -38.76
CA TRP A 116 8.88 -11.60 -37.93
C TRP A 116 7.64 -10.98 -38.57
N LYS A 117 7.64 -10.81 -39.89
CA LYS A 117 6.48 -10.31 -40.63
C LYS A 117 5.29 -11.28 -40.51
N ALA A 118 5.54 -12.58 -40.67
CA ALA A 118 4.51 -13.62 -40.45
C ALA A 118 3.96 -13.60 -39.01
N LEU A 119 4.82 -13.43 -37.99
CA LEU A 119 4.36 -13.28 -36.60
C LEU A 119 3.50 -12.02 -36.40
N LEU A 120 3.83 -10.91 -37.06
CA LEU A 120 3.02 -9.68 -36.98
C LEU A 120 1.65 -9.88 -37.63
N GLU A 121 1.62 -10.45 -38.83
CA GLU A 121 0.39 -10.73 -39.58
C GLU A 121 -0.53 -11.70 -38.81
N GLY A 122 0.06 -12.71 -38.17
CA GLY A 122 -0.63 -13.63 -37.26
C GLY A 122 -0.95 -13.04 -35.88
N LYS A 123 -0.67 -11.75 -35.62
CA LYS A 123 -0.89 -11.03 -34.35
C LYS A 123 -0.15 -11.60 -33.13
N PHE A 124 0.87 -12.43 -33.37
CA PHE A 124 1.76 -12.99 -32.35
C PHE A 124 2.75 -11.94 -31.79
N ILE A 125 3.02 -10.87 -32.53
CA ILE A 125 3.77 -9.71 -32.03
C ILE A 125 3.02 -8.41 -32.33
N THR A 126 3.29 -7.36 -31.57
CA THR A 126 2.70 -6.03 -31.80
C THR A 126 3.42 -5.31 -32.93
N SER A 127 2.75 -4.35 -33.57
CA SER A 127 3.37 -3.47 -34.57
C SER A 127 4.57 -2.72 -34.00
N GLU A 128 4.50 -2.29 -32.73
CA GLU A 128 5.63 -1.69 -32.01
C GLU A 128 6.80 -2.67 -31.92
N LYS A 129 6.58 -3.92 -31.47
CA LYS A 129 7.65 -4.92 -31.37
C LYS A 129 8.30 -5.18 -32.72
N TYR A 130 7.50 -5.33 -33.77
CA TYR A 130 7.99 -5.51 -35.13
C TYR A 130 8.85 -4.32 -35.57
N ALA A 131 8.35 -3.09 -35.40
CA ALA A 131 9.09 -1.88 -35.73
C ALA A 131 10.46 -1.80 -35.03
N ARG A 132 10.53 -2.24 -33.76
CA ARG A 132 11.81 -2.33 -33.03
C ARG A 132 12.75 -3.39 -33.58
N LEU A 133 12.23 -4.55 -33.97
CA LEU A 133 13.00 -5.64 -34.56
C LEU A 133 13.58 -5.23 -35.92
N THR A 134 12.82 -4.49 -36.73
CA THR A 134 13.14 -4.18 -38.14
C THR A 134 13.67 -2.76 -38.37
N ARG A 135 14.21 -2.09 -37.35
CA ARG A 135 14.71 -0.73 -37.49
C ARG A 135 15.73 -0.56 -38.61
N HIS A 136 15.63 0.56 -39.32
CA HIS A 136 16.55 0.88 -40.41
C HIS A 136 17.93 1.28 -39.90
N SER A 137 18.03 2.21 -38.95
CA SER A 137 19.32 2.63 -38.38
C SER A 137 19.81 1.65 -37.32
N TYR A 138 21.10 1.31 -37.35
CA TYR A 138 21.72 0.54 -36.27
C TYR A 138 21.85 1.37 -34.99
N ALA A 139 22.39 2.60 -35.09
CA ALA A 139 22.52 3.50 -33.94
C ALA A 139 21.18 4.20 -33.62
N PHE A 140 20.98 4.50 -32.34
CA PHE A 140 19.89 5.39 -31.91
C PHE A 140 20.27 6.86 -32.18
N SER A 141 19.33 7.61 -32.74
CA SER A 141 19.49 9.07 -32.89
C SER A 141 19.52 9.76 -31.52
N ASP A 142 19.96 11.01 -31.51
CA ASP A 142 19.96 11.81 -30.28
C ASP A 142 18.55 12.01 -29.73
N ASP A 143 17.56 12.19 -30.60
CA ASP A 143 16.16 12.33 -30.23
C ASP A 143 15.60 11.04 -29.63
N GLU A 144 15.98 9.88 -30.17
CA GLU A 144 15.61 8.58 -29.58
C GLU A 144 16.22 8.44 -28.17
N LYS A 145 17.52 8.75 -28.02
CA LYS A 145 18.21 8.72 -26.72
C LYS A 145 17.57 9.67 -25.71
N ALA A 146 17.32 10.92 -26.11
CA ALA A 146 16.63 11.90 -25.28
C ALA A 146 15.22 11.43 -24.91
N GLY A 147 14.48 10.83 -25.85
CA GLY A 147 13.16 10.25 -25.62
C GLY A 147 13.17 9.05 -24.66
N PHE A 148 14.21 8.21 -24.67
CA PHE A 148 14.35 7.11 -23.70
C PHE A 148 14.57 7.63 -22.26
N ILE A 149 15.42 8.64 -22.11
CA ILE A 149 15.67 9.31 -20.82
C ILE A 149 14.40 10.04 -20.37
N ASN A 150 13.76 10.81 -21.26
CA ASN A 150 12.57 11.58 -20.94
C ASN A 150 11.44 10.69 -20.41
N ARG A 151 11.28 9.49 -20.99
CA ARG A 151 10.34 8.47 -20.49
C ARG A 151 10.57 8.05 -19.04
N GLN A 152 11.75 8.27 -18.46
CA GLN A 152 12.00 8.03 -17.03
C GLN A 152 11.70 9.25 -16.17
N LEU A 153 11.80 10.46 -16.73
CA LEU A 153 11.67 11.74 -16.02
C LEU A 153 10.25 12.32 -16.01
N VAL A 154 9.44 12.05 -17.03
CA VAL A 154 8.10 12.65 -17.16
C VAL A 154 6.99 11.68 -16.82
N GLU A 155 5.98 12.18 -16.11
CA GLU A 155 4.72 11.48 -15.90
C GLU A 155 3.68 11.88 -16.96
N THR A 156 3.02 10.88 -17.54
CA THR A 156 2.06 11.09 -18.65
C THR A 156 0.62 11.16 -18.17
N SER A 157 0.34 10.79 -16.91
CA SER A 157 -0.99 10.86 -16.31
C SER A 157 -1.56 12.29 -16.27
N GLN A 158 -2.79 12.47 -16.76
CA GLN A 158 -3.49 13.76 -16.71
C GLN A 158 -3.72 14.24 -15.27
N ALA A 159 -3.98 13.32 -14.35
CA ALA A 159 -4.13 13.66 -12.93
C ALA A 159 -2.82 14.25 -12.37
N THR A 160 -1.67 13.66 -12.72
CA THR A 160 -0.36 14.18 -12.29
C THR A 160 -0.06 15.54 -12.89
N LYS A 161 -0.42 15.77 -14.17
CA LYS A 161 -0.29 17.08 -14.81
C LYS A 161 -1.13 18.15 -14.10
N ALA A 162 -2.36 17.81 -13.69
CA ALA A 162 -3.21 18.72 -12.92
C ALA A 162 -2.59 19.09 -11.56
N ILE A 163 -2.07 18.11 -10.82
CA ILE A 163 -1.36 18.34 -9.55
C ILE A 163 -0.11 19.22 -9.76
N THR A 164 0.64 18.95 -10.83
CA THR A 164 1.83 19.74 -11.18
C THR A 164 1.46 21.19 -11.41
N ARG A 165 0.38 21.46 -12.14
CA ARG A 165 -0.13 22.81 -12.36
C ARG A 165 -0.49 23.51 -11.05
N ILE A 166 -1.14 22.81 -10.12
CA ILE A 166 -1.45 23.35 -8.80
C ILE A 166 -0.16 23.73 -8.06
N PHE A 167 0.84 22.85 -8.04
CA PHE A 167 2.12 23.14 -7.40
C PHE A 167 2.89 24.28 -8.08
N SER A 168 2.89 24.35 -9.41
CA SER A 168 3.51 25.47 -10.14
C SER A 168 2.83 26.82 -9.88
N GLN A 169 1.55 26.82 -9.49
CA GLN A 169 0.84 28.04 -9.07
C GLN A 169 1.09 28.39 -7.60
N ALA A 170 1.36 27.39 -6.76
CA ALA A 170 1.54 27.57 -5.32
C ALA A 170 2.99 27.88 -4.91
N PHE A 171 3.97 27.38 -5.68
CA PHE A 171 5.40 27.59 -5.42
C PHE A 171 6.01 28.60 -6.39
N ASP A 172 7.15 29.16 -6.00
CA ASP A 172 7.89 30.11 -6.82
C ASP A 172 8.53 29.47 -8.07
N ASN A 173 8.97 30.31 -9.01
CA ASN A 173 9.61 29.85 -10.24
C ASN A 173 10.98 29.17 -10.01
N ASN A 174 11.55 29.30 -8.81
CA ASN A 174 12.80 28.67 -8.41
C ASN A 174 12.61 27.22 -7.94
N THR A 175 11.39 26.83 -7.60
CA THR A 175 11.04 25.47 -7.19
C THR A 175 10.95 24.54 -8.40
N LYS A 176 11.67 23.42 -8.37
CA LYS A 176 11.63 22.38 -9.41
C LYS A 176 10.76 21.21 -8.96
N ILE A 177 9.71 20.93 -9.73
CA ILE A 177 8.86 19.77 -9.52
C ILE A 177 9.50 18.57 -10.23
N VAL A 178 10.03 17.64 -9.46
CA VAL A 178 10.69 16.44 -9.96
C VAL A 178 9.76 15.24 -9.80
N PHE A 179 9.54 14.50 -10.89
CA PHE A 179 8.78 13.26 -10.84
C PHE A 179 9.71 12.08 -10.57
N SER A 180 9.23 11.14 -9.75
CA SER A 180 9.86 9.84 -9.56
C SER A 180 8.87 8.74 -9.88
N LYS A 181 9.15 7.95 -10.92
CA LYS A 181 8.26 6.86 -11.32
C LYS A 181 8.30 5.73 -10.31
N ALA A 182 7.13 5.20 -9.97
CA ALA A 182 6.99 4.08 -9.03
C ALA A 182 7.86 2.87 -9.41
N ARG A 183 8.03 2.59 -10.71
CA ARG A 183 8.89 1.50 -11.19
C ARG A 183 10.37 1.73 -10.86
N LEU A 184 10.88 2.96 -10.97
CA LEU A 184 12.28 3.26 -10.65
C LEU A 184 12.56 3.03 -9.16
N VAL A 185 11.62 3.41 -8.30
CA VAL A 185 11.71 3.18 -6.85
C VAL A 185 11.57 1.69 -6.51
N SER A 186 10.71 0.96 -7.21
CA SER A 186 10.60 -0.50 -7.07
C SER A 186 11.90 -1.20 -7.45
N ASP A 187 12.50 -0.86 -8.59
CA ASP A 187 13.78 -1.41 -9.04
C ASP A 187 14.89 -1.09 -8.02
N PHE A 188 14.91 0.14 -7.51
CA PHE A 188 15.86 0.58 -6.49
C PHE A 188 15.74 -0.26 -5.20
N ARG A 189 14.51 -0.49 -4.72
CA ARG A 189 14.25 -1.36 -3.56
C ARG A 189 14.74 -2.79 -3.78
N GLN A 190 14.47 -3.35 -4.96
CA GLN A 190 14.90 -4.71 -5.30
C GLN A 190 16.43 -4.82 -5.32
N LYS A 191 17.10 -3.87 -5.99
CA LYS A 191 18.57 -3.84 -6.13
C LYS A 191 19.28 -3.79 -4.78
N PHE A 192 18.79 -2.98 -3.85
CA PHE A 192 19.45 -2.75 -2.56
C PHE A 192 18.84 -3.53 -1.39
N GLU A 193 17.94 -4.47 -1.68
CA GLU A 193 17.23 -5.29 -0.70
C GLU A 193 16.60 -4.47 0.43
N LEU A 194 15.75 -3.51 0.04
CA LEU A 194 15.04 -2.61 0.93
C LEU A 194 13.59 -3.11 1.09
N PRO A 195 13.32 -4.00 2.08
CA PRO A 195 12.04 -4.66 2.21
C PRO A 195 10.93 -3.66 2.52
N LYS A 196 9.71 -4.08 2.20
CA LYS A 196 8.49 -3.31 2.43
C LYS A 196 7.37 -4.26 2.83
N SER A 197 6.87 -4.09 4.04
CA SER A 197 5.64 -4.70 4.51
C SER A 197 4.56 -3.64 4.59
N ARG A 198 3.38 -3.90 4.02
CA ARG A 198 2.20 -3.03 4.17
C ARG A 198 1.37 -3.38 5.40
N VAL A 199 1.55 -4.59 5.92
CA VAL A 199 0.83 -5.12 7.09
C VAL A 199 1.48 -4.68 8.40
N LEU A 200 2.81 -4.71 8.49
CA LEU A 200 3.52 -4.51 9.75
C LEU A 200 3.33 -3.12 10.37
N ASN A 201 3.39 -2.08 9.54
CA ASN A 201 3.20 -0.68 9.93
C ASN A 201 3.01 0.21 8.68
N CYS A 202 2.59 1.47 8.89
CA CYS A 202 2.47 2.45 7.81
C CYS A 202 3.75 3.21 7.46
N TYR A 203 4.88 2.92 8.11
CA TYR A 203 6.15 3.61 7.83
C TYR A 203 6.62 3.41 6.39
N HIS A 204 6.12 2.38 5.70
CA HIS A 204 6.40 2.17 4.29
C HIS A 204 5.99 3.37 3.41
N HIS A 205 4.97 4.16 3.78
CA HIS A 205 4.60 5.37 3.04
C HIS A 205 5.68 6.46 3.14
N ALA A 206 6.19 6.73 4.34
CA ALA A 206 7.27 7.68 4.55
C ALA A 206 8.57 7.21 3.87
N ASN A 207 8.87 5.91 3.97
CA ASN A 207 10.00 5.30 3.28
C ASN A 207 9.89 5.41 1.75
N ASP A 208 8.70 5.20 1.18
CA ASP A 208 8.48 5.38 -0.26
C ASP A 208 8.63 6.86 -0.67
N ALA A 209 8.15 7.80 0.14
CA ALA A 209 8.36 9.24 -0.10
C ALA A 209 9.84 9.62 -0.07
N TYR A 210 10.60 9.11 0.91
CA TYR A 210 12.06 9.31 0.98
C TYR A 210 12.78 8.72 -0.24
N LEU A 211 12.44 7.50 -0.65
CA LEU A 211 13.03 6.89 -1.83
C LEU A 211 12.65 7.60 -3.13
N ASN A 212 11.45 8.17 -3.21
CA ASN A 212 11.06 9.03 -4.33
C ASN A 212 11.99 10.24 -4.44
N ILE A 213 12.38 10.85 -3.32
CA ILE A 213 13.35 11.95 -3.28
C ILE A 213 14.73 11.47 -3.76
N VAL A 214 15.25 10.38 -3.18
CA VAL A 214 16.58 9.84 -3.54
C VAL A 214 16.66 9.50 -5.03
N VAL A 215 15.69 8.74 -5.52
CA VAL A 215 15.67 8.29 -6.92
C VAL A 215 15.38 9.45 -7.85
N GLY A 216 14.35 10.25 -7.56
CA GLY A 216 13.95 11.39 -8.37
C GLY A 216 15.07 12.42 -8.51
N ASN A 217 15.70 12.82 -7.40
CA ASN A 217 16.81 13.76 -7.40
C ASN A 217 18.01 13.21 -8.15
N SER A 218 18.33 11.92 -8.04
CA SER A 218 19.46 11.33 -8.79
C SER A 218 19.25 11.41 -10.30
N TYR A 219 18.04 11.09 -10.76
CA TYR A 219 17.68 11.25 -12.17
C TYR A 219 17.66 12.72 -12.61
N TYR A 220 17.12 13.61 -11.77
CA TYR A 220 17.09 15.04 -12.05
C TYR A 220 18.50 15.63 -12.14
N VAL A 221 19.38 15.39 -11.17
CA VAL A 221 20.76 15.89 -11.18
C VAL A 221 21.51 15.42 -12.41
N LYS A 222 21.38 14.14 -12.79
CA LYS A 222 22.10 13.59 -13.95
C LYS A 222 21.72 14.23 -15.27
N PHE A 223 20.44 14.48 -15.48
CA PHE A 223 19.89 14.94 -16.77
C PHE A 223 19.42 16.40 -16.76
N GLU A 224 19.46 17.05 -15.59
CA GLU A 224 19.07 18.43 -15.30
C GLU A 224 17.67 18.80 -15.83
N GLY A 225 16.76 17.83 -15.89
CA GLY A 225 15.43 17.98 -16.49
C GLY A 225 15.42 18.25 -17.99
N ASN A 226 16.57 18.23 -18.68
CA ASN A 226 16.67 18.48 -20.12
C ASN A 226 17.51 17.38 -20.82
N PRO A 227 16.87 16.24 -21.15
CA PRO A 227 17.55 15.12 -21.83
C PRO A 227 18.19 15.48 -23.16
N ALA A 228 17.56 16.36 -23.95
CA ALA A 228 18.09 16.77 -25.25
C ALA A 228 19.41 17.54 -25.11
N ARG A 229 19.46 18.47 -24.15
CA ARG A 229 20.70 19.18 -23.78
C ARG A 229 21.77 18.20 -23.31
N PHE A 230 21.41 17.30 -22.40
CA PHE A 230 22.34 16.30 -21.88
C PHE A 230 22.97 15.45 -22.99
N ILE A 231 22.16 14.92 -23.92
CA ILE A 231 22.66 14.13 -25.05
C ILE A 231 23.59 14.96 -25.93
N LYS A 232 23.20 16.20 -26.27
CA LYS A 232 24.04 17.10 -27.08
C LYS A 232 25.40 17.37 -26.44
N GLU A 233 25.44 17.62 -25.14
CA GLU A 233 26.69 17.89 -24.41
C GLU A 233 27.56 16.66 -24.18
N SER A 234 26.94 15.48 -24.09
CA SER A 234 27.64 14.21 -23.87
C SER A 234 28.43 13.71 -25.08
N LYS A 235 28.17 14.24 -26.28
CA LYS A 235 28.78 13.78 -27.53
C LYS A 235 30.31 13.85 -27.48
N GLY A 236 30.95 12.72 -27.76
CA GLY A 236 32.41 12.58 -27.72
C GLY A 236 33.01 12.58 -26.31
N LYS A 237 32.17 12.56 -25.27
CA LYS A 237 32.55 12.59 -23.85
C LYS A 237 31.76 11.54 -23.05
N GLU A 238 31.24 10.52 -23.69
CA GLU A 238 30.33 9.52 -23.12
C GLU A 238 30.96 8.74 -21.97
N ASN A 239 32.30 8.66 -21.93
CA ASN A 239 33.05 8.00 -20.87
C ASN A 239 33.42 8.91 -19.69
N ASP A 240 33.23 10.22 -19.81
CA ASP A 240 33.44 11.17 -18.72
C ASP A 240 32.41 10.91 -17.60
N LYS A 241 32.83 10.90 -16.34
CA LYS A 241 31.98 10.51 -15.20
C LYS A 241 30.66 11.31 -15.14
N LYS A 242 30.68 12.59 -15.54
CA LYS A 242 29.48 13.45 -15.59
C LYS A 242 28.51 13.10 -16.71
N TYR A 243 28.96 12.48 -17.82
CA TYR A 243 28.12 12.14 -18.97
C TYR A 243 27.85 10.65 -19.10
N LYS A 244 28.67 9.78 -18.51
CA LYS A 244 28.47 8.33 -18.48
C LYS A 244 27.17 7.99 -17.76
N TYR A 245 26.30 7.22 -18.41
CA TYR A 245 25.06 6.72 -17.81
C TYR A 245 24.72 5.34 -18.37
N HIS A 246 23.90 4.61 -17.62
CA HIS A 246 23.27 3.37 -18.07
C HIS A 246 21.92 3.29 -17.37
N LEU A 247 20.80 3.34 -18.09
CA LEU A 247 19.50 3.51 -17.43
C LEU A 247 19.13 2.33 -16.54
N SER A 248 19.46 1.08 -16.92
CA SER A 248 19.19 -0.08 -16.07
C SER A 248 20.19 -0.25 -14.91
N LYS A 249 21.46 0.12 -15.10
CA LYS A 249 22.54 0.08 -14.09
C LYS A 249 22.79 1.47 -13.47
N PHE A 250 21.75 2.29 -13.34
CA PHE A 250 21.88 3.71 -12.98
C PHE A 250 22.59 3.90 -11.63
N PHE A 251 22.14 3.17 -10.61
CA PHE A 251 22.71 3.20 -9.26
C PHE A 251 23.85 2.19 -9.02
N GLU A 252 24.39 1.60 -10.10
CA GLU A 252 25.66 0.83 -10.06
C GLU A 252 26.87 1.75 -10.30
N ASN A 253 26.61 2.98 -10.76
CA ASN A 253 27.61 3.98 -11.07
C ASN A 253 27.38 5.22 -10.21
N THR A 254 28.41 6.04 -10.02
CA THR A 254 28.27 7.38 -9.43
C THR A 254 27.40 8.25 -10.35
N VAL A 255 26.38 8.89 -9.78
CA VAL A 255 25.46 9.78 -10.47
C VAL A 255 25.80 11.22 -10.08
N GLN A 256 26.31 11.98 -11.05
CA GLN A 256 26.75 13.36 -10.88
C GLN A 256 26.57 14.16 -12.15
N ASN A 257 26.49 15.48 -12.00
CA ASN A 257 26.64 16.45 -13.07
C ASN A 257 27.96 17.23 -12.88
N LYS A 258 28.07 18.45 -13.45
CA LYS A 258 29.27 19.29 -13.33
C LYS A 258 29.42 19.95 -11.94
N ASN A 259 28.33 20.05 -11.19
CA ASN A 259 28.22 20.88 -9.99
C ASN A 259 28.11 20.04 -8.71
N GLU A 260 27.50 18.87 -8.79
CA GLU A 260 27.17 18.07 -7.61
C GLU A 260 27.10 16.56 -7.89
N ILE A 261 27.25 15.77 -6.82
CA ILE A 261 27.10 14.31 -6.80
C ILE A 261 25.78 13.99 -6.08
N ALA A 262 24.82 13.40 -6.79
CA ALA A 262 23.55 12.96 -6.21
C ALA A 262 23.62 11.55 -5.61
N TRP A 263 24.51 10.69 -6.15
CA TRP A 263 24.69 9.32 -5.70
C TRP A 263 26.13 8.89 -5.89
N SER A 264 26.79 8.43 -4.82
CA SER A 264 28.12 7.85 -4.86
C SER A 264 28.07 6.35 -4.60
N VAL A 265 28.85 5.60 -5.37
CA VAL A 265 29.13 4.17 -5.14
C VAL A 265 30.53 3.94 -4.59
N GLU A 266 31.28 5.00 -4.31
CA GLU A 266 32.66 4.93 -3.82
C GLU A 266 32.70 4.35 -2.40
N GLU A 267 33.72 3.54 -2.13
CA GLU A 267 33.93 2.95 -0.81
C GLU A 267 34.16 4.05 0.25
N GLY A 268 33.59 3.88 1.44
CA GLY A 268 33.61 4.91 2.50
C GLY A 268 32.58 6.05 2.33
N ASN A 269 32.16 6.37 1.10
CA ASN A 269 31.17 7.44 0.82
C ASN A 269 29.92 6.92 0.06
N ASN A 270 29.64 5.62 0.16
CA ASN A 270 28.54 5.00 -0.58
C ASN A 270 27.17 5.48 -0.06
N THR A 271 26.42 6.18 -0.91
CA THR A 271 25.13 6.80 -0.55
C THR A 271 24.10 5.77 -0.08
N ILE A 272 24.21 4.50 -0.49
CA ILE A 272 23.28 3.45 -0.01
C ILE A 272 23.33 3.27 1.51
N ASN A 273 24.48 3.52 2.15
CA ASN A 273 24.62 3.38 3.60
C ASN A 273 23.77 4.44 4.31
N THR A 274 23.75 5.66 3.81
CA THR A 274 22.86 6.72 4.31
C THR A 274 21.40 6.37 4.09
N VAL A 275 21.03 5.84 2.91
CA VAL A 275 19.64 5.43 2.64
C VAL A 275 19.19 4.32 3.59
N LYS A 276 19.99 3.25 3.74
CA LYS A 276 19.70 2.13 4.64
C LYS A 276 19.57 2.61 6.08
N ARG A 277 20.49 3.46 6.56
CA ARG A 277 20.47 4.04 7.90
C ARG A 277 19.22 4.91 8.12
N THR A 278 18.83 5.72 7.15
CA THR A 278 17.62 6.56 7.24
C THR A 278 16.35 5.71 7.29
N MET A 279 16.23 4.71 6.41
CA MET A 279 15.06 3.81 6.38
C MET A 279 14.96 2.89 7.60
N ALA A 280 16.07 2.65 8.30
CA ALA A 280 16.06 1.89 9.55
C ALA A 280 15.53 2.71 10.75
N LYS A 281 15.37 4.03 10.63
CA LYS A 281 14.85 4.87 11.70
C LYS A 281 13.33 4.70 11.83
N TYR A 282 12.86 4.42 13.03
CA TYR A 282 11.44 4.46 13.39
C TYR A 282 10.99 5.83 13.89
N SER A 283 11.40 6.88 13.16
CA SER A 283 11.06 8.27 13.41
C SER A 283 10.00 8.90 12.48
N PRO A 284 9.37 8.21 11.49
CA PRO A 284 8.28 8.85 10.74
C PRO A 284 7.14 9.29 11.66
N LEU A 285 6.68 10.53 11.46
CA LEU A 285 5.46 11.04 12.07
C LEU A 285 4.26 10.45 11.33
N VAL A 286 3.35 9.83 12.07
CA VAL A 286 2.12 9.25 11.55
C VAL A 286 0.96 10.03 12.13
N THR A 287 0.12 10.57 11.26
CA THR A 287 -1.11 11.27 11.67
C THR A 287 -2.31 10.59 11.02
N TYR A 288 -3.41 10.56 11.77
CA TYR A 288 -4.68 10.08 11.26
C TYR A 288 -5.57 11.29 10.99
N LYS A 289 -6.04 11.39 9.75
CA LYS A 289 -7.01 12.43 9.38
C LYS A 289 -8.27 12.25 10.23
N THR A 290 -8.57 13.25 11.05
CA THR A 290 -9.80 13.28 11.85
C THR A 290 -11.03 13.44 10.95
N GLU A 291 -12.13 12.83 11.36
CA GLU A 291 -13.34 12.74 10.57
C GLU A 291 -14.57 13.10 11.40
N GLU A 292 -15.35 14.04 10.88
CA GLU A 292 -16.69 14.33 11.37
C GLU A 292 -17.69 13.45 10.62
N GLY A 293 -18.66 12.91 11.35
CA GLY A 293 -19.77 12.18 10.75
C GLY A 293 -20.57 13.08 9.82
N LYS A 294 -20.72 12.64 8.57
CA LYS A 294 -21.45 13.32 7.51
C LYS A 294 -22.31 12.31 6.76
N GLY A 295 -23.34 12.78 6.07
CA GLY A 295 -24.23 11.94 5.27
C GLY A 295 -25.54 11.61 5.98
N GLU A 296 -25.89 10.32 6.03
CA GLU A 296 -27.19 9.85 6.49
C GLU A 296 -27.44 10.18 7.97
N TYR A 297 -28.63 10.71 8.27
CA TYR A 297 -29.04 11.05 9.63
C TYR A 297 -29.51 9.83 10.44
N PHE A 298 -30.23 8.91 9.79
CA PHE A 298 -30.83 7.72 10.39
C PHE A 298 -30.91 6.65 9.33
N LYS A 299 -30.85 5.37 9.71
CA LYS A 299 -31.21 4.29 8.78
C LYS A 299 -32.62 4.49 8.25
N GLU A 300 -32.81 4.29 6.94
CA GLU A 300 -34.10 4.52 6.28
C GLU A 300 -35.26 3.66 6.83
N THR A 301 -34.95 2.47 7.35
CA THR A 301 -35.96 1.52 7.87
C THR A 301 -36.80 2.15 8.98
N ILE A 302 -38.11 2.20 8.73
CA ILE A 302 -39.11 2.58 9.73
C ILE A 302 -39.53 1.33 10.49
N TYR A 303 -39.39 1.36 11.81
CA TYR A 303 -39.87 0.29 12.67
C TYR A 303 -41.25 0.64 13.23
N PRO A 304 -42.18 -0.32 13.27
CA PRO A 304 -43.51 -0.10 13.80
C PRO A 304 -43.47 0.21 15.30
N LYS A 305 -44.53 0.84 15.81
CA LYS A 305 -44.68 1.20 17.24
C LYS A 305 -44.49 0.01 18.20
N SER A 306 -44.79 -1.21 17.75
CA SER A 306 -44.60 -2.43 18.55
C SER A 306 -43.13 -2.77 18.84
N LYS A 307 -42.19 -2.19 18.07
CA LYS A 307 -40.74 -2.37 18.25
C LYS A 307 -40.04 -1.08 18.69
N ALA A 308 -40.59 0.07 18.34
CA ALA A 308 -39.99 1.36 18.65
C ALA A 308 -40.01 1.64 20.16
N LYS A 309 -38.88 2.11 20.68
CA LYS A 309 -38.72 2.48 22.09
C LYS A 309 -38.38 3.97 22.18
N PRO A 310 -39.00 4.71 23.12
CA PRO A 310 -38.55 6.06 23.46
C PRO A 310 -37.03 6.08 23.72
N LEU A 311 -36.37 7.20 23.40
CA LEU A 311 -34.92 7.44 23.55
C LEU A 311 -33.98 6.61 22.65
N VAL A 312 -34.44 5.47 22.11
CA VAL A 312 -33.65 4.63 21.20
C VAL A 312 -34.01 4.91 19.73
N TYR A 313 -35.26 5.31 19.49
CA TYR A 313 -35.79 5.62 18.16
C TYR A 313 -36.08 7.11 18.06
N THR A 314 -35.84 7.68 16.88
CA THR A 314 -36.29 9.02 16.52
C THR A 314 -37.64 8.92 15.81
N GLY A 315 -38.55 9.84 16.12
CA GLY A 315 -39.84 9.97 15.44
C GLY A 315 -39.69 10.22 13.94
N LEU A 316 -40.75 9.98 13.17
CA LEU A 316 -40.74 10.13 11.71
C LEU A 316 -40.57 11.61 11.28
N LYS A 317 -40.89 12.54 12.18
CA LYS A 317 -40.70 13.98 12.03
C LYS A 317 -40.12 14.53 13.33
N THR A 318 -39.18 15.48 13.23
CA THR A 318 -38.47 16.09 14.36
C THR A 318 -39.17 17.30 14.97
N LYS A 319 -40.23 17.82 14.32
CA LYS A 319 -41.06 18.92 14.84
C LYS A 319 -42.18 18.38 15.73
N SER A 320 -42.79 19.27 16.51
CA SER A 320 -43.97 19.10 17.39
C SER A 320 -45.22 18.64 16.61
N THR A 321 -45.12 17.47 16.01
CA THR A 321 -46.15 16.81 15.22
C THR A 321 -46.47 15.50 15.91
N PRO A 322 -47.68 14.95 15.73
CA PRO A 322 -48.01 13.64 16.25
C PRO A 322 -47.00 12.56 15.81
N LEU A 323 -46.44 12.70 14.59
CA LEU A 323 -45.46 11.79 14.01
C LEU A 323 -44.09 11.76 14.73
N ASN A 324 -43.85 12.62 15.71
CA ASN A 324 -42.69 12.53 16.59
C ASN A 324 -42.86 11.44 17.67
N ASP A 325 -44.10 11.05 17.99
CA ASP A 325 -44.40 10.06 19.03
C ASP A 325 -44.12 8.64 18.53
N VAL A 326 -42.95 8.11 18.93
CA VAL A 326 -42.50 6.76 18.55
C VAL A 326 -43.39 5.66 19.11
N THR A 327 -44.13 5.91 20.19
CA THR A 327 -45.04 4.93 20.81
C THR A 327 -46.35 4.79 20.02
N LYS A 328 -46.67 5.78 19.18
CA LYS A 328 -47.86 5.77 18.33
C LYS A 328 -47.55 5.44 16.87
N TYR A 329 -46.49 6.03 16.32
CA TYR A 329 -46.21 5.99 14.88
C TYR A 329 -44.96 5.19 14.52
N GLY A 330 -44.26 4.62 15.50
CA GLY A 330 -42.99 3.96 15.28
C GLY A 330 -41.86 4.98 15.04
N GLY A 331 -40.70 4.52 14.60
CA GLY A 331 -39.56 5.40 14.45
C GLY A 331 -38.40 4.79 13.68
N LYS A 332 -37.36 5.61 13.50
CA LYS A 332 -36.09 5.24 12.87
C LYS A 332 -35.01 5.03 13.92
N THR A 333 -34.06 4.14 13.64
CA THR A 333 -32.91 3.85 14.54
C THR A 333 -31.62 4.42 13.99
N ALA A 334 -30.53 4.18 14.72
CA ALA A 334 -29.15 4.42 14.28
C ALA A 334 -28.93 5.87 13.86
N ILE A 335 -29.20 6.79 14.78
CA ILE A 335 -28.87 8.20 14.63
C ILE A 335 -27.37 8.31 14.35
N GLY A 336 -27.02 8.89 13.20
CA GLY A 336 -25.64 9.16 12.84
C GLY A 336 -24.95 10.01 13.90
N THR A 337 -23.67 9.76 14.15
CA THR A 337 -22.87 10.52 15.11
C THR A 337 -21.96 11.49 14.37
N SER A 338 -22.10 12.79 14.61
CA SER A 338 -21.20 13.84 14.08
C SER A 338 -19.79 13.72 14.69
N GLY A 339 -19.74 13.48 16.00
CA GLY A 339 -18.52 13.38 16.78
C GLY A 339 -18.88 13.26 18.26
N TYR A 340 -17.95 13.63 19.13
CA TYR A 340 -18.17 13.69 20.57
C TYR A 340 -18.02 15.13 21.08
N CYS A 341 -18.55 15.38 22.27
CA CYS A 341 -18.10 16.45 23.15
C CYS A 341 -17.57 15.84 24.45
N PHE A 342 -16.78 16.61 25.20
CA PHE A 342 -16.34 16.21 26.55
C PHE A 342 -16.98 17.13 27.57
N VAL A 343 -17.60 16.55 28.59
CA VAL A 343 -18.39 17.26 29.60
C VAL A 343 -17.98 16.88 31.01
N LYS A 344 -18.27 17.78 31.96
CA LYS A 344 -18.35 17.45 33.38
C LYS A 344 -19.76 17.70 33.91
N TYR A 345 -20.16 16.93 34.91
CA TYR A 345 -21.43 17.10 35.64
C TYR A 345 -21.35 16.36 36.98
N THR A 346 -22.33 16.60 37.86
CA THR A 346 -22.44 15.91 39.15
C THR A 346 -23.47 14.78 39.07
N GLU A 347 -23.09 13.58 39.53
CA GLU A 347 -23.98 12.42 39.65
C GLU A 347 -23.74 11.74 41.00
N LYS A 348 -24.79 11.60 41.81
CA LYS A 348 -24.69 11.04 43.18
C LYS A 348 -23.63 11.76 44.02
N ASN A 349 -23.63 13.09 43.94
CA ASN A 349 -22.69 13.98 44.63
C ASN A 349 -21.20 13.75 44.30
N LYS A 350 -20.90 13.16 43.13
CA LYS A 350 -19.54 13.01 42.62
C LYS A 350 -19.42 13.65 41.25
N GLU A 351 -18.30 14.32 41.01
CA GLU A 351 -17.98 14.87 39.70
C GLU A 351 -17.67 13.73 38.72
N VAL A 352 -18.29 13.80 37.53
CA VAL A 352 -18.10 12.85 36.44
C VAL A 352 -17.61 13.60 35.22
N ARG A 353 -16.50 13.15 34.64
CA ARG A 353 -15.99 13.63 33.34
C ARG A 353 -16.23 12.56 32.27
N LYS A 354 -16.95 12.90 31.20
CA LYS A 354 -17.46 11.93 30.23
C LYS A 354 -17.46 12.45 28.79
N PHE A 355 -17.22 11.55 27.84
CA PHE A 355 -17.54 11.79 26.43
C PHE A 355 -19.04 11.56 26.14
N GLU A 356 -19.69 12.56 25.57
CA GLU A 356 -21.05 12.42 25.03
C GLU A 356 -21.07 12.50 23.51
N THR A 357 -21.90 11.66 22.89
CA THR A 357 -22.03 11.60 21.44
C THR A 357 -22.90 12.74 20.95
N LEU A 358 -22.46 13.43 19.90
CA LEU A 358 -23.24 14.47 19.24
C LEU A 358 -23.93 13.90 18.00
N PRO A 359 -25.27 13.87 17.95
CA PRO A 359 -26.01 13.51 16.75
C PRO A 359 -25.63 14.36 15.55
N ILE A 360 -25.61 13.73 14.38
CA ILE A 360 -25.30 14.38 13.10
C ILE A 360 -26.27 15.52 12.75
N TYR A 361 -27.53 15.43 13.16
CA TYR A 361 -28.53 16.47 12.91
C TYR A 361 -28.32 17.75 13.74
N LEU A 362 -27.48 17.70 14.80
CA LEU A 362 -27.12 18.91 15.55
C LEU A 362 -26.17 19.80 14.74
N GLY A 363 -25.38 19.22 13.84
CA GLY A 363 -24.48 19.93 12.95
C GLY A 363 -23.01 19.51 13.09
N SER A 364 -22.16 20.34 12.49
CA SER A 364 -20.71 20.12 12.40
C SER A 364 -19.94 20.92 13.44
N SER A 365 -18.64 20.64 13.59
CA SER A 365 -17.76 21.40 14.51
C SER A 365 -17.75 22.92 14.25
N ARG A 366 -18.02 23.32 12.99
CA ARG A 366 -18.05 24.71 12.53
C ARG A 366 -19.31 25.45 12.92
N THR A 367 -20.44 24.75 13.04
CA THR A 367 -21.76 25.35 13.26
C THR A 367 -22.25 25.18 14.69
N LEU A 368 -21.74 24.17 15.41
CA LEU A 368 -22.11 23.92 16.79
C LEU A 368 -21.46 24.91 17.76
N THR A 369 -22.29 25.47 18.63
CA THR A 369 -21.88 26.31 19.77
C THR A 369 -21.93 25.49 21.07
N VAL A 370 -21.28 25.99 22.11
CA VAL A 370 -21.24 25.33 23.42
C VAL A 370 -22.63 25.30 24.05
N GLU A 371 -23.37 26.39 23.93
CA GLU A 371 -24.71 26.59 24.49
C GLU A 371 -25.69 25.56 23.90
N ARG A 372 -25.70 25.42 22.57
CA ARG A 372 -26.57 24.46 21.89
C ARG A 372 -26.26 23.00 22.28
N ILE A 373 -24.98 22.69 22.51
CA ILE A 373 -24.59 21.36 22.99
C ILE A 373 -25.08 21.16 24.43
N GLN A 374 -24.88 22.15 25.30
CA GLN A 374 -25.35 22.08 26.68
C GLN A 374 -26.86 21.92 26.76
N GLU A 375 -27.64 22.74 26.03
CA GLU A 375 -29.10 22.64 25.96
C GLU A 375 -29.55 21.22 25.57
N TYR A 376 -29.00 20.70 24.47
CA TYR A 376 -29.31 19.33 24.01
C TYR A 376 -29.00 18.26 25.07
N LEU A 377 -27.85 18.37 25.74
CA LEU A 377 -27.47 17.39 26.76
C LEU A 377 -28.30 17.53 28.04
N LYS A 378 -28.68 18.75 28.43
CA LYS A 378 -29.60 19.01 29.55
C LYS A 378 -30.93 18.32 29.32
N GLU A 379 -31.54 18.52 28.15
CA GLU A 379 -32.77 17.84 27.75
C GLU A 379 -32.60 16.32 27.78
N SER A 380 -31.53 15.79 27.16
CA SER A 380 -31.27 14.35 27.12
C SER A 380 -31.08 13.72 28.51
N TYR A 381 -30.44 14.43 29.45
CA TYR A 381 -30.26 13.95 30.82
C TYR A 381 -31.52 14.05 31.66
N MET A 382 -32.33 15.10 31.47
CA MET A 382 -33.66 15.20 32.10
C MET A 382 -34.55 14.03 31.68
N GLU A 383 -34.60 13.71 30.39
CA GLU A 383 -35.39 12.58 29.87
C GLU A 383 -34.92 11.21 30.40
N LYS A 384 -33.64 11.09 30.79
CA LYS A 384 -33.05 9.90 31.42
C LYS A 384 -33.23 9.87 32.94
N GLY A 385 -33.88 10.87 33.54
CA GLY A 385 -34.04 11.00 34.99
C GLY A 385 -32.76 11.40 35.73
N MET A 386 -31.74 11.89 35.01
CA MET A 386 -30.45 12.32 35.59
C MET A 386 -30.50 13.82 35.95
N ILE A 387 -31.42 14.21 36.84
CA ILE A 387 -31.74 15.62 37.15
C ILE A 387 -30.50 16.40 37.61
N GLN A 388 -29.76 15.88 38.60
CA GLN A 388 -28.53 16.51 39.11
C GLN A 388 -27.49 16.72 38.00
N ALA A 389 -27.37 15.77 37.07
CA ALA A 389 -26.45 15.88 35.95
C ALA A 389 -26.89 16.96 34.98
N ALA A 390 -28.19 17.04 34.66
CA ALA A 390 -28.73 18.07 33.77
C ALA A 390 -28.55 19.48 34.34
N GLU A 391 -28.73 19.68 35.64
CA GLU A 391 -28.57 20.99 36.28
C GLU A 391 -27.11 21.47 36.29
N THR A 392 -26.17 20.54 36.40
CA THR A 392 -24.74 20.85 36.62
C THR A 392 -23.85 20.66 35.39
N ILE A 393 -24.41 20.29 34.23
CA ILE A 393 -23.61 19.95 33.05
C ILE A 393 -22.87 21.15 32.45
N GLU A 394 -21.56 20.97 32.25
CA GLU A 394 -20.67 21.90 31.59
C GLU A 394 -19.90 21.21 30.45
N VAL A 395 -19.84 21.86 29.29
CA VAL A 395 -19.06 21.38 28.15
C VAL A 395 -17.64 21.90 28.25
N LEU A 396 -16.69 21.00 28.49
CA LEU A 396 -15.26 21.30 28.62
C LEU A 396 -14.55 21.30 27.27
N ILE A 397 -14.92 20.36 26.38
CA ILE A 397 -14.42 20.32 25.01
C ILE A 397 -15.61 20.27 24.06
N LYS A 398 -15.76 21.35 23.29
CA LYS A 398 -16.88 21.56 22.37
C LYS A 398 -17.06 20.41 21.38
N PHE A 399 -15.98 19.95 20.75
CA PHE A 399 -16.08 18.96 19.69
C PHE A 399 -14.80 18.13 19.55
N VAL A 400 -14.99 16.81 19.44
CA VAL A 400 -13.95 15.81 19.26
C VAL A 400 -14.36 14.90 18.10
N PRO A 401 -13.75 15.06 16.91
CA PRO A 401 -14.06 14.22 15.76
C PRO A 401 -13.61 12.76 15.99
N GLN A 402 -14.13 11.85 15.18
CA GLN A 402 -13.58 10.49 15.10
C GLN A 402 -12.14 10.54 14.58
N LYS A 403 -11.39 9.48 14.88
CA LYS A 403 -9.95 9.32 14.63
C LYS A 403 -9.06 10.30 15.40
N THR A 404 -9.61 11.10 16.32
CA THR A 404 -8.79 11.89 17.26
C THR A 404 -8.01 10.95 18.17
N GLU A 405 -6.74 11.27 18.42
CA GLU A 405 -5.88 10.44 19.27
C GLU A 405 -6.20 10.62 20.75
N ILE A 406 -6.26 9.51 21.47
CA ILE A 406 -6.46 9.47 22.91
C ILE A 406 -5.44 8.50 23.54
N VAL A 407 -4.75 8.94 24.59
CA VAL A 407 -3.93 8.08 25.44
C VAL A 407 -4.78 7.67 26.62
N LEU A 408 -4.89 6.35 26.83
CA LEU A 408 -5.59 5.76 27.96
C LEU A 408 -4.64 4.79 28.65
N ASP A 409 -4.41 5.02 29.95
CA ASP A 409 -3.62 4.14 30.82
C ASP A 409 -2.28 3.69 30.19
N GLY A 410 -1.54 4.62 29.59
CA GLY A 410 -0.25 4.33 28.97
C GLY A 410 -0.28 3.68 27.59
N TYR A 411 -1.42 3.61 26.89
CA TYR A 411 -1.50 3.19 25.47
C TYR A 411 -2.21 4.22 24.59
N THR A 412 -1.74 4.37 23.35
CA THR A 412 -2.30 5.33 22.38
C THR A 412 -3.30 4.69 21.43
N TYR A 413 -4.47 5.31 21.33
CA TYR A 413 -5.57 4.92 20.48
C TYR A 413 -6.06 6.08 19.60
N THR A 414 -6.90 5.76 18.63
CA THR A 414 -7.82 6.71 18.01
C THR A 414 -9.26 6.42 18.43
N ILE A 415 -10.07 7.46 18.61
CA ILE A 415 -11.49 7.34 18.97
C ILE A 415 -12.32 6.93 17.73
N GLY A 416 -13.17 5.92 17.87
CA GLY A 416 -14.11 5.46 16.85
C GLY A 416 -15.57 5.82 17.18
N GLY A 417 -16.52 5.06 16.64
CA GLY A 417 -17.94 5.18 16.99
C GLY A 417 -18.24 4.75 18.43
N SER A 418 -19.52 4.71 18.79
CA SER A 418 -19.98 4.34 20.14
C SER A 418 -20.99 3.19 20.11
N THR A 419 -21.13 2.52 21.25
CA THR A 419 -22.18 1.54 21.50
C THR A 419 -22.52 1.50 22.98
N GLY A 420 -23.75 1.87 23.34
CA GLY A 420 -24.14 2.08 24.74
C GLY A 420 -23.23 3.10 25.42
N ASP A 421 -22.69 2.75 26.59
CA ASP A 421 -21.74 3.59 27.33
C ASP A 421 -20.26 3.40 26.97
N MET A 422 -20.00 2.62 25.92
CA MET A 422 -18.67 2.37 25.41
C MET A 422 -18.40 3.18 24.14
N MET A 423 -17.16 3.58 23.96
CA MET A 423 -16.62 4.06 22.68
C MET A 423 -15.67 3.01 22.12
N TYR A 424 -15.70 2.83 20.81
CA TYR A 424 -14.66 2.08 20.11
C TYR A 424 -13.37 2.89 20.15
N ILE A 425 -12.27 2.20 20.38
CA ILE A 425 -10.93 2.77 20.32
C ILE A 425 -10.07 1.84 19.45
N ASN A 426 -9.27 2.38 18.56
CA ASN A 426 -8.41 1.57 17.70
C ASN A 426 -6.96 1.82 18.07
N GLY A 427 -6.19 0.75 18.35
CA GLY A 427 -4.78 0.89 18.67
C GLY A 427 -3.98 1.41 17.49
N ILE A 428 -3.10 2.39 17.71
CA ILE A 428 -2.32 3.01 16.63
C ILE A 428 -0.81 2.98 16.86
N VAL A 429 -0.35 2.27 17.90
CA VAL A 429 1.07 2.08 18.13
C VAL A 429 1.66 1.21 17.02
N GLN A 430 2.69 1.73 16.35
CA GLN A 430 3.33 1.07 15.23
C GLN A 430 4.21 -0.10 15.69
N VAL A 431 4.02 -1.28 15.11
CA VAL A 431 4.86 -2.45 15.40
C VAL A 431 6.22 -2.30 14.73
N LYS A 432 7.28 -2.49 15.50
CA LYS A 432 8.69 -2.37 15.10
C LYS A 432 9.37 -3.72 15.27
N LEU A 433 9.89 -4.29 14.19
CA LEU A 433 10.60 -5.57 14.17
C LEU A 433 11.86 -5.48 13.30
N SER A 434 12.82 -6.38 13.51
CA SER A 434 14.06 -6.40 12.73
C SER A 434 13.80 -6.45 11.21
N LYS A 435 14.79 -6.01 10.43
CA LYS A 435 14.72 -6.00 8.96
C LYS A 435 14.35 -7.37 8.39
N ASP A 436 14.81 -8.45 9.02
CA ASP A 436 14.53 -9.82 8.58
C ASP A 436 13.05 -10.18 8.74
N TYR A 437 12.41 -9.73 9.82
CA TYR A 437 10.96 -9.90 9.99
C TYR A 437 10.15 -9.00 9.07
N VAL A 438 10.63 -7.78 8.77
CA VAL A 438 9.99 -6.95 7.72
C VAL A 438 10.02 -7.67 6.37
N LYS A 439 11.17 -8.26 6.01
CA LYS A 439 11.32 -9.07 4.79
C LYS A 439 10.43 -10.31 4.84
N TYR A 440 10.31 -10.96 6.00
CA TYR A 440 9.46 -12.13 6.15
C TYR A 440 7.97 -11.78 5.99
N PHE A 441 7.48 -10.72 6.63
CA PHE A 441 6.11 -10.23 6.42
C PHE A 441 5.81 -9.90 4.96
N GLN A 442 6.76 -9.30 4.24
CA GLN A 442 6.61 -9.06 2.80
C GLN A 442 6.38 -10.38 2.01
N LYS A 443 7.01 -11.48 2.43
CA LYS A 443 6.78 -12.81 1.84
C LYS A 443 5.42 -13.39 2.24
N LEU A 444 5.02 -13.26 3.51
CA LEU A 444 3.70 -13.70 3.98
C LEU A 444 2.56 -12.96 3.25
N GLU A 445 2.68 -11.64 3.08
CA GLU A 445 1.73 -10.82 2.32
C GLU A 445 1.59 -11.31 0.88
N LYS A 446 2.71 -11.48 0.19
CA LYS A 446 2.74 -11.96 -1.19
C LYS A 446 2.10 -13.36 -1.27
N ALA A 447 2.46 -14.26 -0.37
CA ALA A 447 1.94 -15.63 -0.35
C ALA A 447 0.42 -15.68 -0.12
N LYS A 448 -0.11 -14.85 0.79
CA LYS A 448 -1.56 -14.71 1.02
C LYS A 448 -2.27 -14.10 -0.19
N GLU A 449 -1.69 -13.10 -0.84
CA GLU A 449 -2.25 -12.46 -2.04
C GLU A 449 -2.28 -13.41 -3.24
N THR A 450 -1.23 -14.21 -3.43
CA THR A 450 -1.12 -15.14 -4.57
C THR A 450 -1.65 -16.54 -4.30
N ASN A 451 -2.04 -16.83 -3.05
CA ASN A 451 -2.33 -18.17 -2.55
C ASN A 451 -1.22 -19.19 -2.87
N ASP A 452 0.04 -18.76 -2.76
CA ASP A 452 1.22 -19.58 -3.07
C ASP A 452 2.25 -19.46 -1.94
N TYR A 453 2.41 -20.56 -1.21
CA TYR A 453 3.28 -20.69 -0.04
C TYR A 453 4.52 -21.56 -0.34
N SER A 454 4.80 -21.82 -1.62
CA SER A 454 5.86 -22.73 -2.07
C SER A 454 7.18 -22.04 -2.40
N GLU A 455 7.30 -20.73 -2.15
CA GLU A 455 8.50 -19.96 -2.48
C GLU A 455 9.76 -20.57 -1.82
N ILE A 456 10.78 -20.81 -2.64
CA ILE A 456 12.11 -21.29 -2.22
C ILE A 456 13.15 -20.18 -2.32
N ASP A 457 14.15 -20.21 -1.44
CA ASP A 457 15.30 -19.33 -1.50
C ASP A 457 16.35 -19.82 -2.52
N LYS A 458 17.48 -19.12 -2.61
CA LYS A 458 18.58 -19.45 -3.53
C LYS A 458 19.26 -20.79 -3.21
N LEU A 459 19.08 -21.31 -2.00
CA LEU A 459 19.63 -22.57 -1.54
C LEU A 459 18.62 -23.72 -1.71
N GLY A 460 17.43 -23.45 -2.26
CA GLY A 460 16.36 -24.43 -2.44
C GLY A 460 15.52 -24.67 -1.19
N ASN A 461 15.72 -23.90 -0.11
CA ASN A 461 14.95 -24.07 1.12
C ASN A 461 13.61 -23.33 1.03
N ARG A 462 12.54 -23.92 1.58
CA ARG A 462 11.26 -23.21 1.68
C ARG A 462 11.41 -21.95 2.54
N VAL A 463 10.93 -20.83 2.01
CA VAL A 463 10.99 -19.52 2.69
C VAL A 463 9.99 -19.45 3.84
N ILE A 464 8.77 -19.96 3.64
CA ILE A 464 7.68 -19.96 4.63
C ILE A 464 7.54 -21.37 5.17
N THR A 465 7.74 -21.54 6.47
CA THR A 465 7.68 -22.83 7.16
C THR A 465 6.87 -22.70 8.44
N GLN A 466 6.32 -23.82 8.94
CA GLN A 466 5.63 -23.84 10.23
C GLN A 466 6.56 -23.40 11.37
N GLN A 467 7.83 -23.83 11.35
CA GLN A 467 8.82 -23.44 12.35
C GLN A 467 9.06 -21.93 12.37
N LYS A 468 9.25 -21.31 11.20
CA LYS A 468 9.50 -19.86 11.13
C LYS A 468 8.24 -19.04 11.47
N ASN A 469 7.06 -19.56 11.17
CA ASN A 469 5.80 -18.96 11.63
C ASN A 469 5.65 -19.07 13.15
N ALA A 470 6.08 -20.17 13.76
CA ALA A 470 6.09 -20.36 15.20
C ALA A 470 7.06 -19.40 15.90
N GLU A 471 8.27 -19.24 15.39
CA GLU A 471 9.23 -18.23 15.87
C GLU A 471 8.62 -16.81 15.78
N LEU A 472 7.96 -16.49 14.67
CA LEU A 472 7.36 -15.17 14.50
C LEU A 472 6.21 -14.92 15.50
N ILE A 473 5.34 -15.89 15.77
CA ILE A 473 4.25 -15.69 16.74
C ILE A 473 4.82 -15.46 18.15
N ASP A 474 5.93 -16.10 18.50
CA ASP A 474 6.61 -15.93 19.79
C ASP A 474 7.15 -14.52 19.95
N ILE A 475 7.74 -13.97 18.89
CA ILE A 475 8.25 -12.59 18.87
C ILE A 475 7.11 -11.58 18.97
N ILE A 476 5.97 -11.87 18.36
CA ILE A 476 4.78 -11.04 18.49
C ILE A 476 4.26 -11.06 19.94
N LEU A 477 4.18 -12.24 20.56
CA LEU A 477 3.78 -12.39 21.97
C LEU A 477 4.74 -11.64 22.90
N ASP A 478 6.04 -11.83 22.73
CA ASP A 478 7.08 -11.11 23.51
C ASP A 478 6.93 -9.59 23.37
N LYS A 479 6.63 -9.11 22.16
CA LYS A 479 6.40 -7.68 21.92
C LYS A 479 5.13 -7.17 22.59
N MET A 480 4.07 -7.98 22.61
CA MET A 480 2.78 -7.65 23.22
C MET A 480 2.86 -7.59 24.75
N GLU A 481 3.74 -8.36 25.36
CA GLU A 481 3.97 -8.42 26.82
C GLU A 481 4.88 -7.29 27.33
N LYS A 482 5.54 -6.54 26.44
CA LYS A 482 6.55 -5.55 26.79
C LYS A 482 6.15 -4.11 26.47
N GLU A 483 6.91 -3.18 27.05
CA GLU A 483 6.86 -1.74 26.77
C GLU A 483 5.45 -1.18 26.87
N ILE A 484 4.99 -0.50 25.82
CA ILE A 484 3.67 0.11 25.75
C ILE A 484 2.58 -0.94 25.47
N PHE A 485 2.88 -2.05 24.79
CA PHE A 485 1.85 -2.98 24.30
C PHE A 485 1.14 -3.76 25.40
N GLN A 486 1.80 -3.98 26.55
CA GLN A 486 1.17 -4.59 27.72
C GLN A 486 -0.03 -3.77 28.24
N ASN A 487 -0.02 -2.45 28.02
CA ASN A 487 -1.09 -1.54 28.44
C ASN A 487 -2.28 -1.54 27.47
N ARG A 488 -2.21 -2.30 26.36
CA ARG A 488 -3.27 -2.31 25.37
C ARG A 488 -4.53 -3.00 25.93
N LYS A 489 -5.58 -2.22 26.19
CA LYS A 489 -6.95 -2.72 26.45
C LYS A 489 -7.39 -3.73 25.38
N CYS A 490 -8.10 -4.77 25.80
CA CYS A 490 -8.62 -5.83 24.93
C CYS A 490 -7.52 -6.47 24.05
N SER A 491 -6.33 -6.69 24.62
CA SER A 491 -5.23 -7.41 23.95
C SER A 491 -5.67 -8.81 23.50
N THR A 492 -5.11 -9.29 22.39
CA THR A 492 -5.26 -10.68 21.94
C THR A 492 -4.22 -11.62 22.59
N TYR A 493 -3.35 -11.11 23.47
CA TYR A 493 -2.19 -11.83 24.01
C TYR A 493 -2.57 -13.17 24.64
N GLU A 494 -3.46 -13.17 25.64
CA GLU A 494 -3.81 -14.37 26.41
C GLU A 494 -4.35 -15.48 25.49
N THR A 495 -5.29 -15.14 24.61
CA THR A 495 -5.87 -16.09 23.65
C THR A 495 -4.83 -16.69 22.71
N ILE A 496 -3.87 -15.89 22.24
CA ILE A 496 -2.80 -16.38 21.35
C ILE A 496 -1.81 -17.24 22.14
N ASN A 497 -1.47 -16.83 23.38
CA ASN A 497 -0.53 -17.55 24.22
C ASN A 497 -1.06 -18.95 24.60
N GLU A 498 -2.34 -19.03 25.01
CA GLU A 498 -3.02 -20.31 25.30
C GLU A 498 -3.21 -21.16 24.03
N GLY A 499 -3.48 -20.51 22.89
CA GLY A 499 -3.66 -21.16 21.59
C GLY A 499 -2.36 -21.50 20.85
N ARG A 500 -1.20 -21.21 21.44
CA ARG A 500 0.12 -21.23 20.79
C ARG A 500 0.49 -22.61 20.25
N ASP A 501 0.25 -23.67 21.01
CA ASP A 501 0.61 -25.02 20.57
C ASP A 501 -0.32 -25.52 19.45
N LYS A 502 -1.60 -25.14 19.49
CA LYS A 502 -2.53 -25.39 18.36
C LYS A 502 -2.11 -24.63 17.11
N PHE A 503 -1.64 -23.38 17.25
CA PHE A 503 -1.14 -22.61 16.11
C PHE A 503 0.00 -23.33 15.38
N LYS A 504 0.95 -23.93 16.12
CA LYS A 504 2.11 -24.62 15.54
C LYS A 504 1.71 -25.81 14.66
N THR A 505 0.58 -26.46 14.95
CA THR A 505 0.08 -27.62 14.19
C THR A 505 -0.80 -27.24 13.01
N LEU A 506 -1.18 -25.96 12.84
CA LEU A 506 -2.01 -25.53 11.72
C LEU A 506 -1.27 -25.58 10.39
N ASP A 507 -2.04 -25.74 9.31
CA ASP A 507 -1.55 -25.57 7.95
C ASP A 507 -0.95 -24.16 7.75
N ILE A 508 0.10 -24.07 6.93
CA ILE A 508 0.85 -22.83 6.70
C ILE A 508 -0.06 -21.66 6.29
N ASN A 509 -1.06 -21.89 5.43
CA ASN A 509 -1.98 -20.84 4.98
C ASN A 509 -2.82 -20.26 6.15
N LYS A 510 -3.24 -21.10 7.09
CA LYS A 510 -3.96 -20.69 8.30
C LYS A 510 -3.05 -19.93 9.26
N GLN A 511 -1.82 -20.41 9.46
CA GLN A 511 -0.81 -19.70 10.27
C GLN A 511 -0.53 -18.29 9.73
N VAL A 512 -0.28 -18.18 8.43
CA VAL A 512 -0.03 -16.90 7.76
C VAL A 512 -1.21 -15.95 7.91
N THR A 513 -2.45 -16.47 7.82
CA THR A 513 -3.66 -15.67 7.98
C THR A 513 -3.76 -15.09 9.39
N ILE A 514 -3.54 -15.91 10.42
CA ILE A 514 -3.55 -15.47 11.82
C ILE A 514 -2.45 -14.42 12.07
N LEU A 515 -1.21 -14.68 11.64
CA LEU A 515 -0.08 -13.75 11.81
C LEU A 515 -0.37 -12.36 11.23
N ILE A 516 -0.89 -12.31 10.00
CA ILE A 516 -1.24 -11.06 9.33
C ILE A 516 -2.39 -10.34 10.05
N ASP A 517 -3.42 -11.08 10.47
CA ASP A 517 -4.60 -10.50 11.09
C ASP A 517 -4.32 -9.98 12.51
N VAL A 518 -3.48 -10.67 13.29
CA VAL A 518 -3.02 -10.23 14.62
C VAL A 518 -2.27 -8.90 14.52
N ILE A 519 -1.29 -8.80 13.60
CA ILE A 519 -0.55 -7.55 13.39
C ILE A 519 -1.46 -6.42 12.96
N ASN A 520 -2.38 -6.70 12.03
CA ASN A 520 -3.37 -5.71 11.59
C ASN A 520 -4.27 -5.23 12.74
N ASN A 521 -4.55 -6.07 13.73
CA ASN A 521 -5.30 -5.67 14.92
C ASN A 521 -4.49 -4.84 15.91
N ILE A 522 -3.19 -5.14 16.08
CA ILE A 522 -2.30 -4.33 16.92
C ILE A 522 -2.16 -2.91 16.34
N TYR A 523 -1.95 -2.82 15.02
CA TYR A 523 -1.80 -1.58 14.25
C TYR A 523 -3.16 -0.91 13.88
N GLY A 524 -4.30 -1.48 14.32
CA GLY A 524 -5.63 -0.88 14.18
C GLY A 524 -6.20 -0.82 12.76
N SER A 525 -5.58 -1.50 11.80
CA SER A 525 -6.11 -1.67 10.44
C SER A 525 -7.24 -2.71 10.40
N LYS A 526 -7.31 -3.60 11.40
CA LYS A 526 -8.40 -4.56 11.62
C LYS A 526 -8.97 -4.44 13.04
N GLN A 527 -10.29 -4.30 13.15
CA GLN A 527 -10.94 -4.08 14.45
C GLN A 527 -10.96 -5.32 15.35
N SER A 528 -11.09 -6.52 14.79
CA SER A 528 -11.09 -7.79 15.52
C SER A 528 -10.38 -8.90 14.73
N VAL A 529 -10.03 -9.99 15.40
CA VAL A 529 -9.36 -11.16 14.81
C VAL A 529 -10.19 -12.40 15.10
N ASP A 530 -10.27 -13.29 14.11
CA ASP A 530 -10.79 -14.63 14.29
C ASP A 530 -9.68 -15.57 14.76
N LEU A 531 -9.80 -16.04 16.00
CA LEU A 531 -8.86 -16.96 16.65
C LEU A 531 -9.50 -18.32 16.95
N THR A 532 -10.63 -18.65 16.33
CA THR A 532 -11.34 -19.92 16.56
C THR A 532 -10.47 -21.15 16.31
N LEU A 533 -9.62 -21.11 15.28
CA LEU A 533 -8.69 -22.19 14.93
C LEU A 533 -7.67 -22.53 16.02
N ILE A 534 -7.45 -21.62 16.97
CA ILE A 534 -6.53 -21.81 18.10
C ILE A 534 -7.27 -21.88 19.45
N GLY A 535 -8.60 -22.03 19.44
CA GLY A 535 -9.44 -22.14 20.63
C GLY A 535 -10.03 -20.82 21.14
N GLY A 536 -9.83 -19.71 20.41
CA GLY A 536 -10.40 -18.41 20.73
C GLY A 536 -11.81 -18.19 20.15
N LYS A 537 -12.25 -16.93 20.14
CA LYS A 537 -13.51 -16.49 19.51
C LYS A 537 -13.26 -15.90 18.11
N SER A 538 -14.31 -15.68 17.35
CA SER A 538 -14.23 -15.09 15.99
C SER A 538 -13.99 -13.57 15.97
N ASN A 539 -14.14 -12.89 17.11
CA ASN A 539 -14.10 -11.43 17.22
C ASN A 539 -13.26 -10.94 18.42
N VAL A 540 -12.07 -11.51 18.63
CA VAL A 540 -11.16 -11.10 19.70
C VAL A 540 -10.43 -9.82 19.31
N GLY A 541 -9.94 -9.04 20.27
CA GLY A 541 -9.13 -7.85 19.98
C GLY A 541 -9.93 -6.57 19.64
N MET A 542 -11.26 -6.62 19.72
CA MET A 542 -12.14 -5.47 19.56
C MET A 542 -12.04 -4.52 20.75
N CYS A 543 -11.23 -3.47 20.60
CA CYS A 543 -10.97 -2.53 21.68
C CYS A 543 -12.13 -1.56 21.89
N ARG A 544 -12.59 -1.47 23.13
CA ARG A 544 -13.60 -0.52 23.61
C ARG A 544 -13.16 0.07 24.94
N ALA A 545 -13.52 1.32 25.18
CA ALA A 545 -13.34 1.97 26.48
C ALA A 545 -14.66 2.57 26.95
N GLY A 546 -14.87 2.62 28.28
CA GLY A 546 -15.97 3.36 28.84
C GLY A 546 -15.82 4.85 28.53
N ARG A 547 -16.94 5.57 28.36
CA ARG A 547 -16.91 7.01 28.04
C ARG A 547 -16.62 7.89 29.25
N LYS A 548 -16.74 7.37 30.48
CA LYS A 548 -16.41 8.08 31.73
C LYS A 548 -14.89 8.01 31.96
N MET A 549 -14.20 9.14 31.78
CA MET A 549 -12.74 9.20 31.87
C MET A 549 -12.25 9.20 33.32
N SER A 550 -13.10 9.59 34.28
CA SER A 550 -12.80 9.54 35.72
C SER A 550 -12.40 8.15 36.25
N ASN A 551 -12.62 7.08 35.46
CA ASN A 551 -12.25 5.70 35.82
C ASN A 551 -10.85 5.29 35.31
N CYS A 552 -10.16 6.14 34.55
CA CYS A 552 -8.83 5.86 34.01
C CYS A 552 -7.76 6.50 34.90
N ASN A 553 -6.57 5.89 34.98
CA ASN A 553 -5.42 6.47 35.65
C ASN A 553 -4.77 7.57 34.79
N GLU A 554 -4.85 7.42 33.48
CA GLU A 554 -4.41 8.41 32.50
C GLU A 554 -5.45 8.54 31.39
N ALA A 555 -5.83 9.78 31.06
CA ALA A 555 -6.67 10.09 29.91
C ALA A 555 -6.23 11.41 29.27
N LYS A 556 -5.57 11.35 28.11
CA LYS A 556 -5.08 12.54 27.40
C LYS A 556 -5.57 12.56 25.96
N LEU A 557 -6.17 13.68 25.55
CA LEU A 557 -6.62 13.88 24.18
C LEU A 557 -5.56 14.67 23.39
N ARG A 558 -5.23 14.22 22.17
CA ARG A 558 -4.20 14.85 21.33
C ARG A 558 -4.76 15.29 19.99
N PHE A 559 -4.49 16.55 19.63
CA PHE A 559 -4.81 17.14 18.33
C PHE A 559 -3.52 17.43 17.58
N PHE A 560 -3.36 16.82 16.41
CA PHE A 560 -2.18 16.97 15.57
C PHE A 560 -2.43 17.92 14.40
N SER A 561 -1.41 18.67 13.99
CA SER A 561 -1.37 19.28 12.66
C SER A 561 -1.34 18.19 11.57
N CYS A 562 -1.58 18.56 10.31
CA CYS A 562 -1.59 17.60 9.20
C CYS A 562 -0.28 16.79 9.06
N THR A 563 0.87 17.39 9.41
CA THR A 563 2.20 16.75 9.37
C THR A 563 2.59 16.08 10.69
N GLY A 564 1.85 16.32 11.77
CA GLY A 564 2.16 15.84 13.11
C GLY A 564 3.29 16.59 13.83
N ILE A 565 3.80 17.68 13.22
CA ILE A 565 4.86 18.51 13.83
C ILE A 565 4.34 19.24 15.07
N TYR A 566 3.10 19.73 15.02
CA TYR A 566 2.48 20.43 16.15
C TYR A 566 1.42 19.55 16.79
N VAL A 567 1.46 19.50 18.12
CA VAL A 567 0.53 18.71 18.94
C VAL A 567 -0.02 19.57 20.05
N LYS A 568 -1.34 19.59 20.19
CA LYS A 568 -2.01 20.08 21.40
C LYS A 568 -2.46 18.87 22.21
N GLU A 569 -1.96 18.73 23.42
CA GLU A 569 -2.37 17.69 24.38
C GLU A 569 -3.24 18.31 25.47
N ILE A 570 -4.31 17.61 25.84
CA ILE A 570 -5.24 18.02 26.90
C ILE A 570 -5.39 16.85 27.88
N ASP A 571 -5.08 17.09 29.16
CA ASP A 571 -5.29 16.13 30.25
C ASP A 571 -6.76 16.14 30.67
N LEU A 572 -7.51 15.11 30.28
CA LEU A 572 -8.94 15.01 30.49
C LEU A 572 -9.32 14.81 31.97
N LEU A 573 -8.36 14.51 32.84
CA LEU A 573 -8.60 14.37 34.27
C LEU A 573 -8.46 15.69 35.04
N LYS A 574 -7.87 16.71 34.42
CA LYS A 574 -7.52 17.98 35.08
C LYS A 574 -8.33 19.20 34.62
N ILE A 575 -8.96 19.12 33.45
CA ILE A 575 -9.78 20.21 32.89
C ILE A 575 -11.19 20.26 33.47
#